data_AF-A0A7J3ZRM4-F1
#
_entry.id   AF-A0A7J3ZRM4-F1
#
_cell.length_a   1.000
_cell.length_b   1.000
_cell.length_c   1.000
_cell.angle_alpha   90.00
_cell.angle_beta   90.00
_cell.angle_gamma   90.00
#
_symmetry.space_group_name_H-M   'P 1'
#
loop_
_entity.id
_entity.type
_entity.pdbx_description
1 polymer ?
#
loop_
_entity_poly.entity_id
_entity_poly.type
_entity_poly.pdbx_seq_one_letter_code
_entity_poly.pdbx_strand_id
1 'polypeptide(L)'
;MGSAILLFFPNIFGKMNYIQLRYIIFTVKCMASKEELKRILKELKSEEDLARIEEKARLLLRDVDPESLSLVEQELMAEGFSPEEFRRLCEIHLKAITIKEESHEIESAHPISILKAEHEVILENLKTLEKIVRGIKSNVSLDQLNEELNKLEPIVELLLEAESHHQREERALFPRLEERGLPGHQT
;
A
#
# COMPACT_ATOMS: atom_id res chain seq x y z
N MET A 1 -28.17 -0.74 8.41
CA MET A 1 -29.04 0.27 7.75
C MET A 1 -29.08 -0.05 6.26
N GLY A 2 -30.01 -0.90 5.83
CA GLY A 2 -29.99 -1.54 4.49
C GLY A 2 -31.26 -1.33 3.67
N SER A 3 -31.91 -0.18 3.76
CA SER A 3 -33.28 -0.03 3.21
C SER A 3 -33.52 1.18 2.29
N ALA A 4 -32.51 1.95 1.90
CA ALA A 4 -32.72 3.18 1.12
C ALA A 4 -32.43 3.05 -0.39
N ILE A 5 -31.63 2.05 -0.82
CA ILE A 5 -31.20 1.92 -2.23
C ILE A 5 -32.32 1.38 -3.14
N LEU A 6 -33.33 0.70 -2.57
CA LEU A 6 -34.45 0.12 -3.32
C LEU A 6 -35.46 1.17 -3.85
N LEU A 7 -35.37 2.44 -3.46
CA LEU A 7 -36.38 3.44 -3.80
C LEU A 7 -36.09 4.23 -5.09
N PHE A 8 -34.90 4.10 -5.70
CA PHE A 8 -34.53 4.93 -6.86
C PHE A 8 -34.69 4.28 -8.25
N PHE A 9 -34.90 2.96 -8.35
CA PHE A 9 -35.03 2.29 -9.66
C PHE A 9 -36.04 1.13 -9.66
N PRO A 10 -37.35 1.38 -9.50
CA PRO A 10 -38.35 0.31 -9.38
C PRO A 10 -38.51 -0.56 -10.64
N ASN A 11 -38.03 -0.11 -11.82
CA ASN A 11 -38.26 -0.79 -13.11
C ASN A 11 -37.04 -1.51 -13.73
N ILE A 12 -35.85 -1.45 -13.13
CA ILE A 12 -34.63 -2.07 -13.69
C ILE A 12 -34.31 -3.43 -13.02
N PHE A 13 -34.62 -3.57 -11.72
CA PHE A 13 -34.27 -4.76 -10.94
C PHE A 13 -35.07 -6.02 -11.28
N GLY A 14 -36.23 -5.90 -11.92
CA GLY A 14 -37.11 -7.05 -12.23
C GLY A 14 -36.61 -7.98 -13.34
N LYS A 15 -35.55 -7.63 -14.07
CA LYS A 15 -34.98 -8.43 -15.18
C LYS A 15 -33.50 -8.78 -15.01
N MET A 16 -32.88 -8.38 -13.89
CA MET A 16 -31.45 -8.61 -13.66
C MET A 16 -31.22 -9.93 -12.94
N ASN A 17 -30.24 -10.71 -13.43
CA ASN A 17 -29.78 -11.89 -12.72
C ASN A 17 -28.85 -11.51 -11.55
N TYR A 18 -28.56 -12.47 -10.68
CA TYR A 18 -27.74 -12.27 -9.47
C TYR A 18 -26.35 -11.68 -9.77
N ILE A 19 -25.75 -12.02 -10.91
CA ILE A 19 -24.42 -11.54 -11.33
C ILE A 19 -24.49 -10.05 -11.69
N GLN A 20 -25.50 -9.65 -12.46
CA GLN A 20 -25.73 -8.24 -12.81
C GLN A 20 -26.05 -7.40 -11.56
N LEU A 21 -26.83 -7.95 -10.63
CA LEU A 21 -27.14 -7.28 -9.36
C LEU A 21 -25.90 -7.10 -8.48
N ARG A 22 -25.05 -8.13 -8.39
CA ARG A 22 -23.78 -8.08 -7.66
C ARG A 22 -22.82 -7.06 -8.29
N TYR A 23 -22.75 -7.00 -9.62
CA TYR A 23 -21.94 -6.02 -10.33
C TYR A 23 -22.40 -4.60 -10.04
N ILE A 24 -23.70 -4.30 -10.16
CA ILE A 24 -24.22 -2.95 -9.84
C ILE A 24 -24.00 -2.59 -8.37
N ILE A 25 -24.23 -3.51 -7.43
CA ILE A 25 -23.98 -3.26 -6.00
C ILE A 25 -22.50 -2.98 -5.76
N PHE A 26 -21.61 -3.76 -6.39
CA PHE A 26 -20.16 -3.57 -6.30
C PHE A 26 -19.73 -2.23 -6.88
N THR A 27 -20.21 -1.87 -8.08
CA THR A 27 -19.94 -0.58 -8.73
C THR A 27 -20.43 0.60 -7.87
N VAL A 28 -21.65 0.53 -7.34
CA VAL A 28 -22.21 1.59 -6.48
C VAL A 28 -21.46 1.70 -5.16
N LYS A 29 -21.02 0.57 -4.56
CA LYS A 29 -20.19 0.55 -3.35
C LYS A 29 -18.81 1.16 -3.61
N CYS A 30 -18.18 0.84 -4.73
CA CYS A 30 -16.89 1.39 -5.14
C CYS A 30 -16.96 2.91 -5.36
N MET A 31 -18.02 3.39 -6.04
CA MET A 31 -18.24 4.83 -6.21
C MET A 31 -18.38 5.53 -4.86
N ALA A 32 -19.29 5.07 -4.00
CA ALA A 32 -19.49 5.67 -2.67
C ALA A 32 -18.20 5.70 -1.83
N SER A 33 -17.41 4.62 -1.88
CA SER A 33 -16.10 4.53 -1.22
C SER A 33 -15.09 5.53 -1.80
N LYS A 34 -15.07 5.73 -3.11
CA LYS A 34 -14.22 6.73 -3.79
C LYS A 34 -14.54 8.15 -3.35
N GLU A 35 -15.80 8.56 -3.34
CA GLU A 35 -16.16 9.93 -2.93
C GLU A 35 -15.89 10.20 -1.45
N GLU A 36 -16.00 9.17 -0.60
CA GLU A 36 -15.64 9.26 0.81
C GLU A 36 -14.12 9.30 1.01
N LEU A 37 -13.37 8.47 0.29
CA LEU A 37 -11.90 8.49 0.31
C LEU A 37 -11.35 9.83 -0.16
N LYS A 38 -11.92 10.39 -1.23
CA LYS A 38 -11.57 11.73 -1.74
C LYS A 38 -11.85 12.84 -0.72
N ARG A 39 -12.94 12.73 0.03
CA ARG A 39 -13.26 13.67 1.12
C ARG A 39 -12.23 13.55 2.25
N ILE A 40 -11.90 12.33 2.66
CA ILE A 40 -10.90 12.07 3.70
C ILE A 40 -9.52 12.57 3.26
N LEU A 41 -9.10 12.33 2.02
CA LEU A 41 -7.83 12.84 1.48
C LEU A 41 -7.75 14.37 1.53
N LYS A 42 -8.86 15.07 1.22
CA LYS A 42 -8.93 16.53 1.33
C LYS A 42 -8.90 16.99 2.79
N GLU A 43 -9.62 16.31 3.68
CA GLU A 43 -9.64 16.58 5.12
C GLU A 43 -8.26 16.31 5.76
N LEU A 44 -7.53 15.27 5.35
CA LEU A 44 -6.18 14.97 5.85
C LEU A 44 -5.14 16.04 5.51
N LYS A 45 -5.40 16.87 4.50
CA LYS A 45 -4.54 18.04 4.18
C LYS A 45 -4.76 19.21 5.14
N SER A 46 -5.94 19.31 5.74
CA SER A 46 -6.19 20.27 6.81
C SER A 46 -5.79 19.63 8.14
N GLU A 47 -4.82 20.20 8.84
CA GLU A 47 -4.35 19.68 10.15
C GLU A 47 -5.38 19.81 11.28
N GLU A 48 -6.60 20.29 10.99
CA GLU A 48 -7.69 20.37 11.96
C GLU A 48 -8.32 18.98 12.19
N ASP A 49 -8.22 18.50 13.43
CA ASP A 49 -8.83 17.25 13.92
C ASP A 49 -8.33 15.94 13.28
N LEU A 50 -7.00 15.81 13.14
CA LEU A 50 -6.34 14.58 12.64
C LEU A 50 -6.88 13.29 13.28
N ALA A 51 -7.06 13.24 14.61
CA ALA A 51 -7.54 12.05 15.31
C ALA A 51 -8.96 11.63 14.88
N ARG A 52 -9.84 12.61 14.60
CA ARG A 52 -11.21 12.34 14.14
C ARG A 52 -11.19 11.84 12.70
N ILE A 53 -10.34 12.41 11.86
CA ILE A 53 -10.21 12.04 10.44
C ILE A 53 -9.60 10.63 10.33
N GLU A 54 -8.61 10.30 11.15
CA GLU A 54 -8.01 8.97 11.20
C GLU A 54 -9.03 7.91 11.62
N GLU A 55 -9.88 8.18 12.61
CA GLU A 55 -10.94 7.25 13.01
C GLU A 55 -12.00 7.06 11.90
N LYS A 56 -12.37 8.13 11.20
CA LYS A 56 -13.28 8.06 10.04
C LYS A 56 -12.67 7.26 8.89
N ALA A 57 -11.39 7.46 8.60
CA ALA A 57 -10.64 6.67 7.62
C ALA A 57 -10.58 5.20 8.01
N ARG A 58 -10.28 4.91 9.29
CA ARG A 58 -10.25 3.54 9.82
C ARG A 58 -11.59 2.83 9.64
N LEU A 59 -12.71 3.50 9.93
CA LEU A 59 -14.05 2.93 9.77
C LEU A 59 -14.40 2.68 8.31
N LEU A 60 -14.06 3.61 7.42
CA LEU A 60 -14.26 3.47 5.98
C LEU A 60 -13.48 2.27 5.43
N LEU A 61 -12.18 2.22 5.74
CA LEU A 61 -11.21 1.28 5.17
C LEU A 61 -11.33 -0.13 5.78
N ARG A 62 -12.12 -0.31 6.84
CA ARG A 62 -12.28 -1.59 7.55
C ARG A 62 -12.93 -2.70 6.70
N ASP A 63 -13.80 -2.30 5.77
CA ASP A 63 -14.69 -3.20 5.02
C ASP A 63 -14.52 -3.02 3.49
N VAL A 64 -13.43 -2.35 3.09
CA VAL A 64 -12.97 -2.21 1.70
C VAL A 64 -11.99 -3.34 1.42
N ASP A 65 -12.25 -4.10 0.36
CA ASP A 65 -11.34 -5.13 -0.11
C ASP A 65 -10.08 -4.50 -0.74
N PRO A 66 -8.90 -5.14 -0.59
CA PRO A 66 -7.64 -4.59 -1.10
C PRO A 66 -7.66 -4.29 -2.60
N GLU A 67 -8.39 -5.09 -3.38
CA GLU A 67 -8.50 -4.92 -4.83
C GLU A 67 -9.24 -3.63 -5.20
N SER A 68 -10.42 -3.43 -4.62
CA SER A 68 -11.20 -2.20 -4.81
C SER A 68 -10.46 -0.96 -4.32
N LEU A 69 -9.72 -1.07 -3.21
CA LEU A 69 -8.91 0.05 -2.72
C LEU A 69 -7.86 0.46 -3.76
N SER A 70 -7.11 -0.50 -4.30
CA SER A 70 -6.08 -0.25 -5.31
C SER A 70 -6.64 0.43 -6.55
N LEU A 71 -7.81 -0.02 -7.04
CA LEU A 71 -8.50 0.61 -8.19
C LEU A 71 -8.91 2.07 -7.89
N VAL A 72 -9.48 2.32 -6.72
CA VAL A 72 -9.89 3.67 -6.30
C VAL A 72 -8.69 4.60 -6.17
N GLU A 73 -7.56 4.12 -5.64
CA GLU A 73 -6.32 4.89 -5.55
C GLU A 73 -5.83 5.32 -6.94
N GLN A 74 -5.85 4.43 -7.94
CA GLN A 74 -5.46 4.76 -9.31
C GLN A 74 -6.34 5.84 -9.94
N GLU A 75 -7.66 5.72 -9.76
CA GLU A 75 -8.58 6.73 -10.28
C GLU A 75 -8.32 8.10 -9.64
N LEU A 76 -8.01 8.13 -8.35
CA LEU A 76 -7.70 9.38 -7.64
C LEU A 76 -6.32 9.92 -8.04
N MET A 77 -5.31 9.08 -8.28
CA MET A 77 -4.03 9.50 -8.84
C MET A 77 -4.19 10.14 -10.23
N ALA A 78 -5.02 9.55 -11.10
CA ALA A 78 -5.34 10.11 -12.40
C ALA A 78 -6.08 11.47 -12.30
N GLU A 79 -6.80 11.71 -11.21
CA GLU A 79 -7.44 12.99 -10.90
C GLU A 79 -6.49 14.03 -10.25
N GLY A 80 -5.20 13.68 -10.05
CA GLY A 80 -4.15 14.59 -9.59
C GLY A 80 -3.79 14.49 -8.10
N PHE A 81 -4.22 13.45 -7.39
CA PHE A 81 -3.73 13.15 -6.04
C PHE A 81 -2.34 12.51 -6.09
N SER A 82 -1.46 12.83 -5.15
CA SER A 82 -0.07 12.32 -5.15
C SER A 82 0.06 11.00 -4.38
N PRO A 83 1.03 10.13 -4.74
CA PRO A 83 1.30 8.89 -4.00
C PRO A 83 1.51 9.09 -2.49
N GLU A 84 2.14 10.20 -2.09
CA GLU A 84 2.39 10.55 -0.69
C GLU A 84 1.10 10.75 0.11
N GLU A 85 0.04 11.26 -0.53
CA GLU A 85 -1.26 11.51 0.11
C GLU A 85 -1.95 10.19 0.47
N PHE A 86 -1.71 9.14 -0.33
CA PHE A 86 -2.22 7.79 -0.07
C PHE A 86 -1.42 7.08 1.01
N ARG A 87 -0.09 7.26 1.11
CA ARG A 87 0.75 6.54 2.10
C ARG A 87 0.17 6.59 3.52
N ARG A 88 -0.31 7.76 3.95
CA ARG A 88 -0.91 7.93 5.28
C ARG A 88 -2.22 7.13 5.44
N LEU A 89 -3.04 7.07 4.39
CA LEU A 89 -4.24 6.22 4.39
C LEU A 89 -3.89 4.73 4.37
N CYS A 90 -2.89 4.32 3.59
CA CYS A 90 -2.40 2.95 3.58
C CYS A 90 -1.91 2.54 4.98
N GLU A 91 -1.19 3.41 5.70
CA GLU A 91 -0.77 3.14 7.08
C GLU A 91 -1.96 2.93 8.02
N ILE A 92 -3.01 3.76 7.91
CA ILE A 92 -4.25 3.62 8.69
C ILE A 92 -4.99 2.32 8.33
N HIS A 93 -5.06 1.99 7.03
CA HIS A 93 -5.69 0.77 6.52
C HIS A 93 -4.97 -0.48 7.01
N LEU A 94 -3.64 -0.53 6.89
CA LEU A 94 -2.83 -1.65 7.35
C LEU A 94 -3.01 -1.87 8.84
N LYS A 95 -2.97 -0.82 9.66
CA LYS A 95 -3.27 -0.90 11.11
C LYS A 95 -4.68 -1.43 11.37
N ALA A 96 -5.66 -1.09 10.54
CA ALA A 96 -7.03 -1.60 10.66
C ALA A 96 -7.16 -3.09 10.27
N ILE A 97 -6.40 -3.55 9.27
CA ILE A 97 -6.37 -4.95 8.81
C ILE A 97 -5.60 -5.86 9.76
N THR A 98 -4.47 -5.40 10.34
CA THR A 98 -3.68 -6.20 11.30
C THR A 98 -4.51 -6.62 12.52
N ILE A 99 -5.60 -5.90 12.82
CA ILE A 99 -6.53 -6.20 13.91
C ILE A 99 -7.55 -7.29 13.51
N LYS A 100 -7.76 -7.55 12.22
CA LYS A 100 -8.82 -8.42 11.67
C LYS A 100 -8.31 -9.73 11.06
N GLU A 101 -7.10 -9.80 10.52
CA GLU A 101 -6.63 -11.00 9.81
C GLU A 101 -5.95 -12.01 10.72
N GLU A 102 -6.49 -13.23 10.74
CA GLU A 102 -5.71 -14.44 10.97
C GLU A 102 -4.61 -14.45 9.91
N SER A 103 -3.35 -14.37 10.34
CA SER A 103 -2.20 -14.54 9.45
C SER A 103 -2.41 -15.85 8.69
N HIS A 104 -2.65 -15.76 7.38
CA HIS A 104 -2.55 -16.94 6.55
C HIS A 104 -1.10 -17.39 6.70
N GLU A 105 -0.85 -18.53 7.34
CA GLU A 105 0.49 -19.08 7.47
C GLU A 105 0.97 -19.44 6.08
N ILE A 106 1.71 -18.52 5.47
CA ILE A 106 2.36 -18.75 4.19
C ILE A 106 3.62 -19.56 4.50
N GLU A 107 3.75 -20.72 3.86
CA GLU A 107 4.94 -21.56 3.99
C GLU A 107 6.22 -20.76 3.69
N SER A 108 7.33 -21.10 4.37
CA SER A 108 8.61 -20.41 4.21
C SER A 108 9.17 -20.50 2.79
N ALA A 109 8.87 -21.58 2.07
CA ALA A 109 9.28 -21.79 0.68
C ALA A 109 8.42 -21.04 -0.35
N HIS A 110 7.36 -20.34 0.08
CA HIS A 110 6.50 -19.61 -0.82
C HIS A 110 7.20 -18.35 -1.38
N PRO A 111 7.05 -18.01 -2.67
CA PRO A 111 7.72 -16.87 -3.28
C PRO A 111 7.51 -15.54 -2.54
N ILE A 112 6.29 -15.29 -2.03
CA ILE A 112 5.99 -14.08 -1.25
C ILE A 112 6.76 -14.06 0.09
N SER A 113 6.92 -15.22 0.75
CA SER A 113 7.69 -15.30 2.00
C SER A 113 9.16 -14.98 1.76
N ILE A 114 9.70 -15.48 0.64
CA ILE A 114 11.08 -15.19 0.22
C ILE A 114 11.26 -13.70 -0.08
N LEU A 115 10.40 -13.11 -0.92
CA LEU A 115 10.46 -11.67 -1.24
C LEU A 115 10.33 -10.78 0.02
N LYS A 116 9.48 -11.17 0.98
CA LYS A 116 9.36 -10.47 2.27
C LYS A 116 10.64 -10.55 3.08
N ALA A 117 11.24 -11.73 3.21
CA ALA A 117 12.48 -11.91 3.95
C ALA A 117 13.65 -11.13 3.30
N GLU A 118 13.71 -11.11 1.98
CA GLU A 118 14.69 -10.31 1.23
C GLU A 118 14.51 -8.81 1.49
N HIS A 119 13.27 -8.31 1.50
CA HIS A 119 12.97 -6.93 1.87
C HIS A 119 13.43 -6.57 3.29
N GLU A 120 13.24 -7.46 4.26
CA GLU A 120 13.72 -7.24 5.63
C GLU A 120 15.24 -7.05 5.67
N VAL A 121 15.98 -7.90 4.96
CA VAL A 121 17.44 -7.79 4.84
C VAL A 121 17.85 -6.47 4.18
N ILE A 122 17.19 -6.05 3.10
CA ILE A 122 17.47 -4.77 2.44
C ILE A 122 17.25 -3.59 3.41
N LEU A 123 16.12 -3.59 4.13
CA LEU A 123 15.79 -2.53 5.08
C LEU A 123 16.78 -2.45 6.26
N GLU A 124 17.25 -3.59 6.77
CA GLU A 124 18.27 -3.62 7.81
C GLU A 124 19.61 -3.04 7.35
N ASN A 125 20.00 -3.33 6.11
CA ASN A 125 21.21 -2.77 5.50
C ASN A 125 21.09 -1.25 5.27
N LEU A 126 19.93 -0.76 4.82
CA LEU A 126 19.67 0.67 4.68
C LEU A 126 19.72 1.40 6.03
N LYS A 127 19.20 0.79 7.11
CA LYS A 127 19.34 1.35 8.48
C LYS A 127 20.81 1.41 8.91
N THR A 128 21.61 0.41 8.54
CA THR A 128 23.04 0.37 8.82
C THR A 128 23.79 1.45 8.05
N LEU A 129 23.47 1.62 6.76
CA LEU A 129 23.99 2.71 5.92
C LEU A 129 23.67 4.08 6.53
N GLU A 130 22.43 4.30 6.96
CA GLU A 130 22.01 5.55 7.59
C GLU A 130 22.81 5.84 8.88
N LYS A 131 23.15 4.81 9.66
CA LYS A 131 24.02 4.95 10.85
C LYS A 131 25.44 5.34 10.47
N ILE A 132 26.03 4.69 9.47
CA ILE A 132 27.39 4.99 8.98
C ILE A 132 27.47 6.44 8.48
N VAL A 133 26.52 6.84 7.63
CA VAL A 133 26.45 8.20 7.09
C VAL A 133 26.30 9.25 8.20
N ARG A 134 25.49 8.98 9.23
CA ARG A 134 25.39 9.85 10.41
C ARG A 134 26.69 9.92 11.21
N GLY A 135 27.38 8.80 11.37
CA GLY A 135 28.69 8.72 12.01
C GLY A 135 29.72 9.60 11.32
N ILE A 136 29.85 9.46 10.00
CA ILE A 136 30.79 10.25 9.18
C ILE A 136 30.53 11.76 9.29
N LYS A 137 29.24 12.18 9.28
CA LYS A 137 28.86 13.60 9.38
C LYS A 137 29.24 14.26 10.73
N SER A 138 29.62 13.48 11.74
CA SER A 138 29.88 13.97 13.10
C SER A 138 31.33 14.41 13.37
N ASN A 139 32.11 14.78 12.32
CA ASN A 139 33.53 15.17 12.40
C ASN A 139 34.43 14.08 13.03
N VAL A 140 34.52 12.94 12.36
CA VAL A 140 35.40 11.82 12.72
C VAL A 140 36.86 12.07 12.35
N SER A 141 37.80 11.44 13.06
CA SER A 141 39.22 11.44 12.67
C SER A 141 39.45 10.68 11.36
N LEU A 142 40.61 10.85 10.71
CA LEU A 142 40.94 10.13 9.47
C LEU A 142 40.94 8.60 9.64
N ASP A 143 41.40 8.11 10.80
CA ASP A 143 41.39 6.66 11.09
C ASP A 143 39.96 6.13 11.28
N GLN A 144 39.11 6.88 11.97
CA GLN A 144 37.69 6.55 12.14
C GLN A 144 36.92 6.64 10.82
N LEU A 145 37.28 7.57 9.94
CA LEU A 145 36.70 7.67 8.61
C LEU A 145 37.00 6.42 7.79
N ASN A 146 38.25 5.94 7.80
CA ASN A 146 38.62 4.70 7.09
C ASN A 146 37.87 3.48 7.64
N GLU A 147 37.69 3.39 8.96
CA GLU A 147 36.88 2.32 9.57
C GLU A 147 35.42 2.37 9.12
N GLU A 148 34.81 3.56 9.04
CA GLU A 148 33.43 3.71 8.56
C GLU A 148 33.30 3.41 7.06
N LEU A 149 34.29 3.80 6.24
CA LEU A 149 34.31 3.51 4.81
C LEU A 149 34.42 2.00 4.54
N ASN A 150 35.23 1.27 5.31
CA ASN A 150 35.34 -0.19 5.20
C ASN A 150 34.02 -0.92 5.50
N LYS A 151 33.14 -0.31 6.31
CA LYS A 151 31.79 -0.86 6.59
C LYS A 151 30.82 -0.65 5.44
N LEU A 152 31.10 0.26 4.49
CA LEU A 152 30.24 0.53 3.35
C LEU A 152 30.36 -0.53 2.25
N GLU A 153 31.54 -1.11 2.07
CA GLU A 153 31.81 -2.10 1.01
C GLU A 153 30.78 -3.25 0.98
N PRO A 154 30.52 -3.99 2.08
CA PRO A 154 29.53 -5.07 2.07
C PRO A 154 28.09 -4.57 1.88
N ILE A 155 27.78 -3.33 2.27
CA ILE A 155 26.45 -2.74 2.09
C ILE A 155 26.23 -2.44 0.60
N VAL A 156 27.24 -1.91 -0.09
CA VAL A 156 27.16 -1.62 -1.52
C VAL A 156 26.96 -2.91 -2.31
N GLU A 157 27.69 -3.98 -2.00
CA GLU A 157 27.51 -5.28 -2.65
C GLU A 157 26.06 -5.79 -2.48
N LEU A 158 25.53 -5.75 -1.26
CA LEU A 158 24.16 -6.18 -1.00
C LEU A 158 23.11 -5.32 -1.71
N LEU A 159 23.31 -4.00 -1.77
CA LEU A 159 22.41 -3.10 -2.51
C LEU A 159 22.47 -3.36 -4.03
N LEU A 160 23.62 -3.76 -4.57
CA LEU A 160 23.71 -4.21 -5.95
C LEU A 160 22.96 -5.53 -6.16
N GLU A 161 22.97 -6.43 -5.18
CA GLU A 161 22.19 -7.68 -5.25
C GLU A 161 20.67 -7.44 -5.17
N ALA A 162 20.22 -6.34 -4.56
CA ALA A 162 18.80 -5.97 -4.51
C ALA A 162 18.18 -5.79 -5.91
N GLU A 163 18.99 -5.48 -6.93
CA GLU A 163 18.56 -5.44 -8.34
C GLU A 163 17.96 -6.79 -8.78
N SER A 164 18.56 -7.91 -8.36
CA SER A 164 18.04 -9.25 -8.66
C SER A 164 16.68 -9.50 -8.01
N HIS A 165 16.45 -8.94 -6.83
CA HIS A 165 15.16 -8.99 -6.14
C HIS A 165 14.09 -8.21 -6.93
N HIS A 166 14.37 -6.95 -7.30
CA HIS A 166 13.45 -6.13 -8.08
C HIS A 166 13.10 -6.76 -9.43
N GLN A 167 14.08 -7.37 -10.12
CA GLN A 167 13.81 -8.10 -11.36
C GLN A 167 12.85 -9.28 -11.18
N ARG A 168 12.85 -9.96 -10.02
CA ARG A 168 11.87 -11.03 -9.74
C ARG A 168 10.48 -10.46 -9.54
N GLU A 169 10.38 -9.32 -8.87
CA GLU A 169 9.11 -8.62 -8.69
C GLU A 169 8.53 -8.18 -10.04
N GLU A 170 9.32 -7.47 -10.85
CA GLU A 170 8.92 -6.94 -12.15
C GLU A 170 8.59 -8.01 -13.18
N ARG A 171 9.34 -9.11 -13.21
CA ARG A 171 9.17 -10.15 -14.25
C ARG A 171 8.18 -11.24 -13.87
N ALA A 172 7.88 -11.41 -12.58
CA ALA A 172 7.04 -12.51 -12.11
C ALA A 172 5.86 -12.08 -11.25
N LEU A 173 6.06 -11.21 -10.25
CA LEU A 173 4.98 -10.82 -9.34
C LEU A 173 4.05 -9.79 -9.98
N PHE A 174 4.59 -8.67 -10.45
CA PHE A 174 3.82 -7.56 -10.99
C PHE A 174 2.96 -7.95 -12.19
N PRO A 175 3.44 -8.74 -13.17
CA PRO A 175 2.60 -9.17 -14.29
C PRO A 175 1.35 -9.94 -13.84
N ARG A 176 1.44 -10.70 -12.75
CA ARG A 176 0.31 -11.47 -12.20
C ARG A 176 -0.70 -10.61 -11.44
N LEU A 177 -0.24 -9.47 -10.91
CA LEU A 177 -1.11 -8.44 -10.34
C LEU A 177 -1.81 -7.68 -11.47
N GLU A 178 -1.06 -7.29 -12.50
CA GLU A 178 -1.57 -6.56 -13.67
C GLU A 178 -2.64 -7.36 -14.43
N GLU A 179 -2.44 -8.67 -14.60
CA GLU A 179 -3.46 -9.60 -15.14
C GLU A 179 -4.79 -9.56 -14.37
N ARG A 180 -4.77 -9.17 -13.10
CA ARG A 180 -5.94 -9.04 -12.23
C ARG A 180 -6.48 -7.62 -12.17
N GLY A 181 -5.97 -6.71 -13.00
CA GLY A 181 -6.35 -5.30 -12.97
C GLY A 181 -5.75 -4.52 -11.80
N LEU A 182 -4.82 -5.12 -11.06
CA LEU A 182 -4.04 -4.44 -10.02
C LEU A 182 -2.75 -3.92 -10.65
N PRO A 183 -2.51 -2.61 -10.71
CA PRO A 183 -1.28 -2.10 -11.27
C PRO A 183 -0.10 -2.61 -10.44
N GLY A 184 0.85 -3.28 -11.09
CA GLY A 184 2.21 -3.36 -10.54
C GLY A 184 2.76 -1.94 -10.48
N HIS A 185 3.29 -1.51 -9.34
CA HIS A 185 3.93 -0.20 -9.27
C HIS A 185 5.21 -0.28 -10.10
N GLN A 186 5.12 0.10 -11.37
CA GLN A 186 6.28 0.43 -12.17
C GLN A 186 6.57 1.91 -11.93
N THR A 187 7.83 2.19 -11.64
CA THR A 187 8.41 3.55 -11.52
C THR A 187 8.16 4.41 -12.75
#